data_AF-A0A924G515-F1
#
_entry.id   AF-A0A924G515-F1
#
_cell.length_a   1.000
_cell.length_b   1.000
_cell.length_c   1.000
_cell.angle_alpha   90.00
_cell.angle_beta   90.00
_cell.angle_gamma   90.00
#
_symmetry.space_group_name_H-M   'P 1'
#
loop_
_entity.id
_entity.type
_entity.pdbx_description
1 polymer ?
#
loop_
_entity_poly.entity_id
_entity_poly.type
_entity_poly.pdbx_seq_one_letter_code
_entity_poly.pdbx_strand_id
1 'polypeptide(L)' 'MKKKTVVLGASDNPERYSYLAVNKLTAHEHPVIAIGKKEGHINSIPIVTEHPQL' A
#
# COMPACT_ATOMS: atom_id res chain seq x y z
N MET A 1 -18.76 6.14 -3.44
CA MET A 1 -18.09 5.77 -2.16
C MET A 1 -16.72 5.19 -2.50
N LYS A 2 -15.63 5.66 -1.89
CA LYS A 2 -14.29 5.14 -2.18
C LYS A 2 -14.09 3.81 -1.46
N LYS A 3 -13.72 2.77 -2.21
CA LYS A 3 -13.49 1.42 -1.63
C LYS A 3 -12.20 1.44 -0.84
N LYS A 4 -12.23 0.88 0.37
CA LYS A 4 -11.01 0.62 1.15
C LYS A 4 -10.28 -0.54 0.47
N THR A 5 -9.03 -0.30 0.08
CA THR A 5 -8.25 -1.22 -0.74
C THR A 5 -7.04 -1.72 0.03
N VAL A 6 -6.84 -3.03 0.04
CA VAL A 6 -5.63 -3.65 0.59
C VAL A 6 -4.71 -4.00 -0.57
N VAL A 7 -3.45 -3.54 -0.50
CA VAL A 7 -2.40 -3.94 -1.45
C VAL A 7 -1.47 -4.91 -0.73
N LEU A 8 -1.58 -6.20 -1.09
CA LEU A 8 -0.71 -7.26 -0.59
C LEU A 8 0.57 -7.33 -1.44
N GLY A 9 1.72 -7.48 -0.78
CA GLY A 9 3.02 -7.43 -1.45
C GLY A 9 3.51 -6.00 -1.71
N ALA A 10 3.07 -5.03 -0.91
CA ALA A 10 3.57 -3.67 -0.94
C ALA A 10 5.09 -3.63 -0.74
N SER A 11 5.74 -2.75 -1.49
CA SER A 11 7.18 -2.50 -1.43
C SER A 11 7.43 -1.04 -1.78
N ASP A 12 8.45 -0.48 -1.13
CA ASP A 12 8.99 0.86 -1.35
C ASP A 12 9.92 0.96 -2.57
N ASN A 13 10.23 -0.16 -3.25
CA ASN A 13 11.00 -0.16 -4.49
C ASN A 13 10.16 0.41 -5.66
N PRO A 14 10.55 1.54 -6.28
CA PRO A 14 9.79 2.17 -7.37
C PRO A 14 9.61 1.31 -8.62
N GLU A 15 10.49 0.33 -8.86
CA GLU A 15 10.39 -0.58 -10.00
C GLU A 15 9.26 -1.62 -9.84
N ARG A 16 8.75 -1.84 -8.61
CA ARG A 16 7.70 -2.82 -8.35
C ARG A 16 6.32 -2.26 -8.63
N TYR A 17 5.48 -3.08 -9.26
CA TYR A 17 4.09 -2.72 -9.54
C TYR A 17 3.29 -2.38 -8.30
N SER A 18 3.59 -2.97 -7.13
CA SER A 18 2.90 -2.65 -5.88
C SER A 18 3.17 -1.21 -5.42
N TYR A 19 4.36 -0.67 -5.66
CA TYR A 19 4.65 0.76 -5.45
C TYR A 19 3.78 1.66 -6.34
N LEU A 20 3.73 1.34 -7.64
CA LEU A 20 2.91 2.07 -8.61
C LEU A 20 1.42 1.99 -8.29
N ALA A 21 0.94 0.83 -7.83
CA ALA A 21 -0.45 0.61 -7.47
C ALA A 21 -0.86 1.46 -6.26
N VAL A 22 -0.05 1.49 -5.19
CA VAL A 22 -0.31 2.33 -4.02
C VAL A 22 -0.35 3.81 -4.42
N ASN A 23 0.62 4.27 -5.20
CA ASN A 23 0.64 5.66 -5.69
C ASN A 23 -0.60 6.03 -6.50
N LYS A 24 -1.01 5.18 -7.45
CA LYS A 24 -2.21 5.43 -8.26
C LYS A 24 -3.48 5.43 -7.41
N LEU A 25 -3.63 4.46 -6.51
CA LEU A 25 -4.80 4.38 -5.62
C LEU A 25 -4.90 5.62 -4.74
N THR A 26 -3.80 6.04 -4.13
CA THR A 26 -3.74 7.25 -3.29
C THR A 26 -3.98 8.53 -4.10
N ALA A 27 -3.47 8.63 -5.34
CA ALA A 27 -3.72 9.77 -6.22
C ALA A 27 -5.20 9.90 -6.64
N HIS A 28 -5.90 8.78 -6.78
CA HIS A 28 -7.36 8.72 -6.92
C HIS A 28 -8.09 8.76 -5.57
N GLU A 29 -7.36 9.08 -4.51
CA GLU A 29 -7.83 9.28 -3.15
C GLU A 29 -8.53 8.05 -2.53
N HIS A 30 -8.25 6.85 -3.04
CA HIS A 30 -8.72 5.61 -2.43
C HIS A 30 -8.01 5.37 -1.10
N PRO A 31 -8.72 5.00 -0.02
CA PRO A 31 -8.09 4.57 1.22
C PRO A 31 -7.30 3.27 0.99
N VAL A 32 -5.99 3.29 1.25
CA VAL A 32 -5.09 2.15 1.02
C VAL A 32 -4.52 1.62 2.33
N ILE A 33 -4.51 0.31 2.50
CA ILE A 33 -3.66 -0.41 3.47
C ILE A 33 -2.59 -1.15 2.67
N ALA A 34 -1.32 -0.81 2.89
CA ALA A 34 -0.19 -1.43 2.23
C ALA A 34 0.43 -2.49 3.15
N ILE A 35 0.41 -3.76 2.74
CA ILE A 35 0.96 -4.88 3.51
C ILE A 35 2.10 -5.52 2.72
N GLY A 36 3.27 -5.64 3.34
CA GLY A 36 4.48 -6.14 2.70
C GLY A 36 5.27 -7.10 3.59
N LYS A 37 6.31 -7.71 3.02
CA LYS A 37 7.21 -8.60 3.77
C LYS A 37 8.14 -7.82 4.72
N LYS A 38 8.40 -6.56 4.43
CA LYS A 38 9.31 -5.68 5.17
C LYS A 38 8.60 -4.37 5.45
N GLU A 39 8.94 -3.77 6.59
CA GLU A 39 8.54 -2.39 6.87
C GLU A 39 9.21 -1.43 5.89
N GLY A 40 8.53 -0.34 5.60
CA GLY A 40 8.95 0.66 4.63
C GLY A 40 7.85 1.69 4.44
N HIS A 41 8.04 2.62 3.52
CA HIS A 41 7.07 3.68 3.25
C HIS A 41 6.93 3.94 1.76
N ILE A 42 5.69 4.17 1.32
CA ILE A 42 5.36 4.66 -0.02
C ILE A 42 4.71 6.02 0.17
N ASN A 43 5.49 7.08 -0.06
CA ASN A 43 5.14 8.46 0.32
C ASN A 43 4.79 8.52 1.83
N SER A 44 3.56 8.93 2.16
CA SER A 44 3.03 8.99 3.52
C SER A 44 2.31 7.72 3.97
N ILE A 45 2.30 6.65 3.16
CA ILE A 45 1.66 5.37 3.48
C ILE A 45 2.71 4.41 4.04
N PRO A 46 2.60 3.97 5.32
CA PRO A 46 3.47 2.94 5.86
C PRO A 46 3.13 1.57 5.26
N ILE A 47 4.17 0.77 5.02
CA ILE A 47 4.04 -0.65 4.70
C ILE A 47 4.07 -1.41 6.02
N VAL A 48 2.95 -2.04 6.37
CA VAL A 48 2.86 -2.89 7.56
C VAL A 48 3.23 -4.34 7.22
N THR A 49 3.87 -5.01 8.16
CA THR A 49 4.21 -6.43 8.06
C THR A 49 3.16 -7.32 8.72
N GLU A 50 2.38 -6.77 9.65
CA GLU A 50 1.29 -7.47 10.31
C GLU A 50 0.00 -7.44 9.48
N HIS A 51 -0.73 -8.55 9.52
CA HIS A 51 -2.08 -8.59 8.96
C HIS A 51 -3.07 -8.00 9.98
N PRO A 52 -3.94 -7.07 9.58
CA PRO A 52 -4.98 -6.58 10.48
C PRO A 52 -5.84 -7.77 10.94
N GLN A 53 -6.09 -7.86 12.25
CA GLN A 53 -7.01 -8.86 12.81
C GLN A 53 -8.41 -8.63 12.22
N LEU A 54 -8.97 -9.70 11.64
CA LEU A 54 -10.31 -9.71 11.04
C LEU A 54 -11.39 -9.58 12.11
#